data_AF-A0A846D3M1-F1
#
_entry.id   AF-A0A846D3M1-F1
#
_cell.length_a   1.000
_cell.length_b   1.000
_cell.length_c   1.000
_cell.angle_alpha   90.00
_cell.angle_beta   90.00
_cell.angle_gamma   90.00
#
_symmetry.space_group_name_H-M   'P 1'
#
loop_
_entity.id
_entity.type
_entity.pdbx_description
1 polymer ?
#
loop_
_entity_poly.entity_id
_entity_poly.type
_entity_poly.pdbx_seq_one_letter_code
_entity_poly.pdbx_strand_id
1 'polypeptide(L)' 'VADLKGHSLIIHAQGDNYSDIPKPLGGGGARVACGVI' A
#
# COMPACT_ATOMS: atom_id res chain seq x y z
N VAL A 1 -10.99 -2.07 -14.61
CA VAL A 1 -9.81 -1.26 -15.05
C VAL A 1 -10.09 0.23 -14.94
N ALA A 2 -11.25 0.74 -15.39
CA ALA A 2 -11.58 2.17 -15.32
C ALA A 2 -11.38 2.76 -13.91
N ASP A 3 -11.76 2.03 -12.86
CA ASP A 3 -11.71 2.51 -11.46
C ASP A 3 -10.29 2.72 -10.91
N LEU A 4 -9.27 2.12 -11.55
CA LEU A 4 -7.89 2.22 -11.11
C LEU A 4 -7.10 3.25 -11.92
N LYS A 5 -7.64 3.72 -13.06
CA LYS A 5 -6.93 4.63 -13.96
C LYS A 5 -6.69 5.98 -13.29
N GLY A 6 -5.44 6.47 -13.32
CA GLY A 6 -5.04 7.71 -12.64
C GLY A 6 -4.63 7.53 -11.18
N HIS A 7 -4.56 6.29 -10.69
CA HIS A 7 -4.00 5.94 -9.38
C HIS A 7 -2.62 5.29 -9.52
N SER A 8 -2.05 4.88 -8.38
CA SER A 8 -0.79 4.13 -8.33
C SER A 8 -0.92 2.92 -7.41
N LEU A 9 -0.24 1.84 -7.79
CA LEU A 9 -0.04 0.66 -6.94
C LEU A 9 1.28 0.81 -6.18
N ILE A 10 1.22 0.65 -4.87
CA ILE A 10 2.38 0.72 -3.97
C ILE A 10 2.66 -0.65 -3.37
N ILE A 11 3.93 -1.04 -3.35
CA ILE A 11 4.42 -2.16 -2.56
C ILE A 11 5.15 -1.58 -1.35
N HIS A 12 4.72 -1.99 -0.16
CA HIS A 12 5.34 -1.62 1.10
C HIS A 12 6.46 -2.59 1.49
N ALA A 13 7.38 -2.16 2.36
CA ALA A 13 8.55 -2.92 2.77
C ALA A 13 8.20 -4.14 3.65
N GLN A 14 7.06 -4.07 4.33
CA GLN A 14 6.56 -5.10 5.25
C GLN A 14 5.14 -5.53 4.84
N GLY A 15 4.60 -6.54 5.52
CA GLY A 15 3.23 -6.99 5.34
C GLY A 15 2.18 -6.00 5.86
N ASP A 16 0.91 -6.37 5.69
CA ASP A 16 -0.26 -5.61 6.13
C ASP A 16 -1.18 -6.55 6.91
N ASN A 17 -1.49 -6.23 8.18
CA ASN A 17 -2.39 -7.03 9.01
C ASN A 17 -3.87 -6.58 8.91
N TYR A 18 -4.20 -5.66 8.00
CA TYR A 18 -5.52 -5.07 7.79
C TYR A 18 -6.09 -4.33 9.00
N SER A 19 -5.23 -3.85 9.90
CA SER A 19 -5.63 -3.09 11.07
C SER A 19 -4.70 -1.91 11.32
N ASP A 20 -5.23 -0.81 11.85
CA ASP A 20 -4.42 0.31 12.33
C ASP A 20 -3.78 0.05 13.70
N ILE A 21 -4.10 -1.08 14.34
CA ILE A 21 -3.57 -1.49 15.63
C ILE A 21 -2.84 -2.83 15.48
N PRO A 22 -1.60 -2.97 16.01
CA PRO A 22 -0.88 -2.01 16.85
C PRO A 22 -0.12 -0.93 16.08
N LYS A 23 -0.09 -0.99 14.74
CA LYS A 23 0.65 -0.04 13.90
C LYS A 23 -0.26 0.52 12.82
N PRO A 24 -0.19 1.83 12.51
CA PRO A 24 -1.03 2.43 11.47
C PRO A 24 -0.86 1.75 10.11
N LEU A 25 -1.93 1.76 9.32
CA LEU A 25 -1.94 1.28 7.92
C LEU A 25 -1.39 -0.14 7.79
N GLY A 26 -1.79 -1.04 8.67
CA GLY A 26 -1.40 -2.45 8.60
C GLY A 26 0.04 -2.76 9.03
N GLY A 27 0.86 -1.73 9.33
CA GLY A 27 2.28 -1.88 9.62
C GLY A 27 3.19 -2.04 8.40
N GLY A 28 2.72 -1.70 7.19
CA GLY A 28 3.47 -1.90 5.93
C GLY A 28 4.82 -1.15 5.86
N GLY A 29 4.97 -0.01 6.54
CA GLY A 29 6.21 0.75 6.57
C GLY A 29 6.54 1.44 5.24
N ALA A 30 7.84 1.59 4.93
CA ALA A 30 8.32 2.35 3.77
C ALA A 30 7.81 1.78 2.43
N ARG A 31 7.72 2.64 1.40
CA ARG A 31 7.35 2.22 0.04
C ARG A 31 8.58 1.72 -0.70
N VAL A 32 8.56 0.49 -1.20
CA VAL A 32 9.71 -0.14 -1.91
C VAL A 32 9.52 -0.21 -3.41
N ALA A 33 8.27 -0.15 -3.89
CA ALA A 33 7.98 0.00 -5.30
C ALA A 33 6.71 0.82 -5.51
N CYS A 34 6.62 1.45 -6.69
CA CYS A 34 5.48 2.24 -7.13
C CYS A 34 5.29 2.01 -8.63
N GLY A 35 4.04 1.82 -9.06
CA GLY A 35 3.65 1.79 -10.47
C GLY A 35 2.40 2.61 -10.69
N VAL A 36 2.42 3.49 -11.69
CA VAL A 36 1.21 4.21 -12.15
C VAL A 36 0.34 3.22 -12.92
N ILE A 37 -0.97 3.27 -12.68
CA ILE A 37 -1.98 2.49 -13.41
C ILE A 37 -2.30 3.14 -14.76
#